data_AF-A0A0N4XG68-F1
#
_entry.id   AF-A0A0N4XG68-F1
#
_cell.length_a   1.000
_cell.length_b   1.000
_cell.length_c   1.000
_cell.angle_alpha   90.00
_cell.angle_beta   90.00
_cell.angle_gamma   90.00
#
_symmetry.space_group_name_H-M   'P 1'
#
loop_
_entity.id
_entity.type
_entity.pdbx_description
1 polymer ?
#
loop_
_entity_poly.entity_id
_entity_poly.type
_entity_poly.pdbx_seq_one_letter_code
_entity_poly.pdbx_strand_id
1 'polypeptide(L)'
;MGEFTNHDRYLIRIFQNMFILNLALADLIVCIFSLPLTPITNIYKNWYFGDKMCHSLPWIQGASVFVATFSLALIAINRYQMVVSPHHKRMTPTVTRFVMIGLWISSVLITLPYSWYMALVEHDGLCGKFCTEIWPSPQLRQAYTVFVMIAQFFVPFWIMFYCYSRIFKHLKRRTQAKIRKMNERSLILTASMPVLSTVKRKMGTKVDVLEQTRRNTVVLALMVIFFFISWCPHNVVSMALEFSDDGVFFINDTNYSYLASLISHSTAMISIMANPVLYGFLNRGFVSHIRQEWTNSMKKSKRSEADLCAEM
;
A
#
# COMPACT_ATOMS: atom_id res chain seq x y z
N MET A 1 24.74 -8.38 18.23
CA MET A 1 24.04 -7.61 17.18
C MET A 1 25.13 -7.24 16.19
N GLY A 2 25.31 -8.07 15.15
CA GLY A 2 26.35 -7.85 14.15
C GLY A 2 26.18 -6.49 13.52
N GLU A 3 27.28 -5.77 13.32
CA GLU A 3 27.26 -4.52 12.58
C GLU A 3 26.77 -4.82 11.16
N PHE A 4 25.66 -4.17 10.77
CA PHE A 4 25.21 -4.20 9.38
C PHE A 4 26.35 -3.70 8.49
N THR A 5 26.77 -4.49 7.51
CA THR A 5 27.73 -4.04 6.49
C THR A 5 27.11 -2.94 5.63
N ASN A 6 27.93 -2.16 4.93
CA ASN A 6 27.40 -1.17 3.96
C ASN A 6 26.58 -1.86 2.84
N HIS A 7 26.99 -3.06 2.44
CA HIS A 7 26.29 -3.90 1.46
C HIS A 7 24.88 -4.29 1.95
N ASP A 8 24.76 -4.69 3.21
CA ASP A 8 23.48 -5.02 3.82
C ASP A 8 22.49 -3.84 3.86
N ARG A 9 22.99 -2.64 4.18
CA ARG A 9 22.18 -1.41 4.17
C ARG A 9 21.72 -1.03 2.76
N TYR A 10 22.58 -1.23 1.77
CA TYR A 10 22.27 -0.98 0.35
C TYR A 10 21.17 -1.93 -0.15
N LEU A 11 21.31 -3.23 0.12
CA LEU A 11 20.31 -4.23 -0.23
C LEU A 11 18.94 -3.92 0.38
N ILE A 12 18.89 -3.58 1.68
CA ILE A 12 17.64 -3.19 2.38
C ILE A 12 16.91 -2.04 1.69
N ARG A 13 17.65 -1.03 1.21
CA ARG A 13 17.06 0.12 0.49
C ARG A 13 16.53 -0.31 -0.88
N ILE A 14 17.28 -1.14 -1.62
CA ILE A 14 16.83 -1.68 -2.91
C ILE A 14 15.49 -2.43 -2.76
N PHE A 15 15.38 -3.33 -1.78
CA PHE A 15 14.14 -4.09 -1.58
C PHE A 15 12.94 -3.21 -1.30
N GLN A 16 13.11 -2.25 -0.39
CA GLN A 16 12.04 -1.33 -0.04
C GLN A 16 11.63 -0.48 -1.24
N ASN A 17 12.61 -0.03 -2.03
CA ASN A 17 12.34 0.70 -3.26
C ASN A 17 11.59 -0.17 -4.28
N MET A 18 11.93 -1.46 -4.43
CA MET A 18 11.21 -2.38 -5.34
C MET A 18 9.74 -2.57 -4.93
N PHE A 19 9.46 -2.81 -3.64
CA PHE A 19 8.07 -2.97 -3.16
C PHE A 19 7.27 -1.67 -3.25
N ILE A 20 7.89 -0.52 -2.96
CA ILE A 20 7.24 0.79 -3.07
C ILE A 20 6.95 1.12 -4.54
N LEU A 21 7.88 0.83 -5.46
CA LEU A 21 7.65 1.01 -6.90
C LEU A 21 6.55 0.07 -7.41
N ASN A 22 6.52 -1.19 -6.94
CA ASN A 22 5.46 -2.13 -7.31
C ASN A 22 4.07 -1.64 -6.85
N LEU A 23 3.98 -1.14 -5.62
CA LEU A 23 2.76 -0.54 -5.08
C LEU A 23 2.37 0.71 -5.87
N ALA A 24 3.32 1.62 -6.14
CA ALA A 24 3.07 2.83 -6.91
C ALA A 24 2.60 2.53 -8.36
N LEU A 25 3.12 1.46 -8.97
CA LEU A 25 2.67 1.02 -10.29
C LEU A 25 1.21 0.52 -10.25
N ALA A 26 0.85 -0.28 -9.25
CA ALA A 26 -0.52 -0.76 -9.07
C ALA A 26 -1.49 0.41 -8.82
N ASP A 27 -1.11 1.32 -7.93
CA ASP A 27 -1.84 2.55 -7.61
C ASP A 27 -2.04 3.44 -8.86
N LEU A 28 -1.00 3.60 -9.67
CA LEU A 28 -1.06 4.39 -10.91
C LEU A 28 -2.06 3.80 -11.91
N ILE A 29 -2.11 2.47 -12.04
CA ILE A 29 -3.08 1.80 -12.92
C ILE A 29 -4.50 2.09 -12.43
N VAL A 30 -4.77 1.96 -11.13
CA VAL A 30 -6.10 2.30 -10.57
C VAL A 30 -6.42 3.79 -10.76
N CYS A 31 -5.44 4.69 -10.63
CA CYS A 31 -5.63 6.12 -10.90
C CYS A 31 -6.01 6.39 -12.36
N ILE A 32 -5.34 5.77 -13.32
CA ILE A 32 -5.57 5.99 -14.75
C ILE A 32 -6.94 5.44 -15.18
N PHE A 33 -7.33 4.29 -14.66
CA PHE A 33 -8.51 3.56 -15.14
C PHE A 33 -9.74 3.74 -14.24
N SER A 34 -9.60 3.70 -12.91
CA SER A 34 -10.75 3.76 -11.98
C SER A 34 -11.24 5.16 -11.73
N LEU A 35 -10.35 6.12 -11.49
CA LEU A 35 -10.74 7.49 -11.14
C LEU A 35 -11.57 8.20 -12.23
N PRO A 36 -11.24 8.10 -13.54
CA PRO A 36 -12.07 8.72 -14.56
C PRO A 36 -13.26 7.86 -15.00
N LEU A 37 -13.07 6.55 -15.18
CA LEU A 37 -14.09 5.71 -15.83
C LEU A 37 -15.22 5.29 -14.90
N THR A 38 -14.92 5.03 -13.62
CA THR A 38 -15.95 4.58 -12.65
C THR A 38 -16.99 5.65 -12.35
N PRO A 39 -16.65 6.95 -12.18
CA PRO A 39 -17.65 8.00 -12.05
C PRO A 39 -18.46 8.24 -13.33
N ILE A 40 -17.83 8.20 -14.51
CA ILE A 40 -18.52 8.36 -15.80
C ILE A 40 -19.61 7.29 -15.94
N THR A 41 -19.26 6.03 -15.69
CA THR A 41 -20.20 4.90 -15.80
C THR A 41 -21.33 4.97 -14.78
N ASN A 42 -21.05 5.43 -13.55
CA ASN A 42 -22.07 5.61 -12.52
C ASN A 42 -23.00 6.81 -12.75
N ILE A 43 -22.50 7.91 -13.33
CA ILE A 43 -23.29 9.14 -13.57
C ILE A 43 -24.15 9.00 -14.82
N TYR A 44 -23.55 8.61 -15.94
CA TYR A 44 -24.26 8.52 -17.22
C TYR A 44 -25.11 7.27 -17.35
N LYS A 45 -24.91 6.28 -16.46
CA LYS A 45 -25.65 5.01 -16.42
C LYS A 45 -25.70 4.32 -17.78
N ASN A 46 -24.63 4.47 -18.56
CA ASN A 46 -24.47 3.86 -19.87
C ASN A 46 -22.98 3.60 -20.11
N TRP A 47 -22.68 2.46 -20.74
CA TRP A 47 -21.34 2.00 -21.01
C TRP A 47 -20.89 2.40 -22.41
N TYR A 48 -19.97 3.37 -22.49
CA TYR A 48 -19.46 3.91 -23.76
C TYR A 48 -18.15 3.29 -24.25
N PHE A 49 -17.50 2.47 -23.43
CA PHE A 49 -16.12 2.02 -23.66
C PHE A 49 -16.01 0.73 -24.49
N GLY A 50 -17.15 0.21 -24.96
CA GLY A 50 -17.23 -1.00 -25.77
C GLY A 50 -17.06 -2.30 -24.97
N ASP A 51 -17.36 -3.42 -25.64
CA ASP A 51 -17.42 -4.75 -25.04
C ASP A 51 -16.08 -5.20 -24.41
N LYS A 52 -14.97 -5.04 -25.13
CA LYS A 52 -13.64 -5.42 -24.63
C LYS A 52 -13.24 -4.71 -23.34
N MET A 53 -13.60 -3.43 -23.19
CA MET A 53 -13.33 -2.71 -21.93
C MET A 53 -14.26 -3.15 -20.81
N CYS A 54 -15.47 -3.65 -21.12
CA CYS A 54 -16.39 -4.17 -20.11
C CYS A 54 -15.79 -5.37 -19.36
N HIS A 55 -15.10 -6.26 -20.08
CA HIS A 55 -14.37 -7.36 -19.48
C HIS A 55 -13.04 -6.95 -18.82
N SER A 56 -12.25 -6.13 -19.52
CA SER A 56 -10.86 -5.86 -19.11
C SER A 56 -10.72 -4.78 -18.05
N LEU A 57 -11.62 -3.78 -17.99
CA LEU A 57 -11.53 -2.70 -17.00
C LEU A 57 -11.66 -3.23 -15.56
N PRO A 58 -12.69 -4.01 -15.21
CA PRO A 58 -12.85 -4.51 -13.84
C PRO A 58 -11.75 -5.51 -13.48
N TRP A 59 -11.21 -6.23 -14.48
CA TRP A 59 -10.09 -7.15 -14.29
C TRP A 59 -8.79 -6.44 -13.91
N ILE A 60 -8.43 -5.40 -14.67
CA ILE A 60 -7.23 -4.59 -14.43
C ILE A 60 -7.35 -3.89 -13.08
N GLN A 61 -8.50 -3.28 -12.79
CA GLN A 61 -8.75 -2.61 -11.51
C GLN A 61 -8.64 -3.60 -10.35
N GLY A 62 -9.33 -4.74 -10.42
CA GLY A 62 -9.29 -5.77 -9.38
C GLY A 62 -7.86 -6.30 -9.17
N ALA A 63 -7.17 -6.66 -10.26
CA ALA A 63 -5.81 -7.19 -10.19
C ALA A 63 -4.87 -6.18 -9.52
N SER A 64 -4.94 -4.90 -9.88
CA SER A 64 -4.14 -3.84 -9.26
C SER A 64 -4.44 -3.68 -7.77
N VAL A 65 -5.69 -3.76 -7.35
CA VAL A 65 -6.07 -3.70 -5.92
C VAL A 65 -5.49 -4.87 -5.13
N PHE A 66 -5.57 -6.09 -5.67
CA PHE A 66 -4.89 -7.25 -5.07
C PHE A 66 -3.38 -7.05 -5.02
N VAL A 67 -2.77 -6.54 -6.10
CA VAL A 67 -1.33 -6.29 -6.13
C VAL A 67 -0.91 -5.30 -5.06
N ALA A 68 -1.65 -4.19 -4.93
CA ALA A 68 -1.40 -3.17 -3.92
C ALA A 68 -1.49 -3.76 -2.50
N THR A 69 -2.56 -4.52 -2.23
CA THR A 69 -2.83 -5.05 -0.89
C THR A 69 -1.82 -6.12 -0.47
N PHE A 70 -1.47 -7.04 -1.38
CA PHE A 70 -0.42 -8.02 -1.14
C PHE A 70 0.96 -7.38 -1.00
N SER A 71 1.23 -6.29 -1.72
CA SER A 71 2.47 -5.53 -1.56
C SER A 71 2.57 -4.93 -0.15
N LEU A 72 1.50 -4.37 0.39
CA LEU A 72 1.45 -3.86 1.77
C LEU A 72 1.70 -4.97 2.81
N ALA A 73 1.12 -6.16 2.61
CA ALA A 73 1.35 -7.31 3.46
C ALA A 73 2.83 -7.78 3.41
N LEU A 74 3.43 -7.85 2.22
CA LEU A 74 4.86 -8.18 2.07
C LEU A 74 5.78 -7.14 2.69
N ILE A 75 5.45 -5.85 2.57
CA ILE A 75 6.17 -4.77 3.26
C ILE A 75 6.12 -5.02 4.77
N ALA A 76 4.96 -5.35 5.34
CA ALA A 76 4.82 -5.66 6.77
C ALA A 76 5.64 -6.89 7.19
N ILE A 77 5.61 -7.98 6.41
CA ILE A 77 6.39 -9.20 6.67
C ILE A 77 7.89 -8.91 6.65
N ASN A 78 8.38 -8.21 5.61
CA ASN A 78 9.78 -7.84 5.48
C ASN A 78 10.23 -6.97 6.67
N ARG A 79 9.39 -6.02 7.10
CA ARG A 79 9.66 -5.21 8.30
C ARG A 79 9.71 -6.05 9.57
N TYR A 80 8.80 -7.00 9.72
CA TYR A 80 8.80 -7.92 10.84
C TYR A 80 10.09 -8.73 10.90
N GLN A 81 10.51 -9.32 9.77
CA GLN A 81 11.76 -10.09 9.68
C GLN A 81 12.97 -9.23 10.06
N MET A 82 13.09 -8.01 9.51
CA MET A 82 14.21 -7.11 9.80
C MET A 82 14.29 -6.69 11.28
N VAL A 83 13.14 -6.43 11.91
CA VAL A 83 13.12 -5.87 13.27
C VAL A 83 13.13 -6.95 14.35
N VAL A 84 12.29 -7.98 14.19
CA VAL A 84 12.03 -9.00 15.21
C VAL A 84 12.95 -10.21 15.06
N SER A 85 13.19 -10.69 13.84
CA SER A 85 13.98 -11.92 13.57
C SER A 85 15.23 -11.65 12.71
N PRO A 86 16.25 -10.96 13.26
CA PRO A 86 17.41 -10.53 12.49
C PRO A 86 18.32 -11.68 12.00
N HIS A 87 18.10 -12.91 12.47
CA HIS A 87 18.85 -14.10 12.03
C HIS A 87 18.21 -14.82 10.85
N HIS A 88 16.99 -14.43 10.46
CA HIS A 88 16.37 -14.99 9.26
C HIS A 88 17.11 -14.50 8.01
N LYS A 89 17.32 -15.40 7.03
CA LYS A 89 17.94 -15.03 5.75
C LYS A 89 17.11 -13.93 5.11
N ARG A 90 17.78 -12.84 4.72
CA ARG A 90 17.11 -11.74 4.03
C ARG A 90 16.74 -12.18 2.62
N MET A 91 15.63 -11.66 2.12
CA MET A 91 15.31 -11.81 0.69
C MET A 91 16.48 -11.25 -0.12
N THR A 92 16.82 -11.91 -1.23
CA THR A 92 17.79 -11.41 -2.22
C THR A 92 17.03 -10.66 -3.34
N PRO A 93 17.65 -9.71 -4.08
CA PRO A 93 16.93 -8.93 -5.10
C PRO A 93 16.25 -9.82 -6.14
N THR A 94 16.89 -10.95 -6.46
CA THR A 94 16.36 -12.01 -7.32
C THR A 94 15.09 -12.63 -6.75
N VAL A 95 15.11 -13.06 -5.47
CA VAL A 95 13.92 -13.63 -4.81
C VAL A 95 12.79 -12.60 -4.75
N THR A 96 13.09 -11.34 -4.42
CA THR A 96 12.07 -10.28 -4.41
C THR A 96 11.44 -10.06 -5.78
N ARG A 97 12.22 -10.10 -6.87
CA ARG A 97 11.67 -10.03 -8.23
C ARG A 97 10.71 -11.19 -8.52
N PHE A 98 11.08 -12.42 -8.18
CA PHE A 98 10.19 -13.58 -8.37
C PHE A 98 8.93 -13.49 -7.53
N VAL A 99 9.03 -13.03 -6.28
CA VAL A 99 7.87 -12.80 -5.41
C VAL A 99 6.93 -11.75 -6.02
N MET A 100 7.45 -10.66 -6.58
CA MET A 100 6.61 -9.66 -7.25
C MET A 100 5.93 -10.23 -8.49
N ILE A 101 6.64 -10.99 -9.34
CA ILE A 101 6.05 -11.63 -10.52
C ILE A 101 4.94 -12.60 -10.09
N GLY A 102 5.19 -13.45 -9.09
CA GLY A 102 4.20 -14.37 -8.55
C GLY A 102 2.97 -13.65 -7.99
N LEU A 103 3.19 -12.50 -7.34
CA LEU A 103 2.11 -11.65 -6.82
C LEU A 103 1.22 -11.14 -7.96
N TRP A 104 1.79 -10.60 -9.04
CA TRP A 104 1.02 -10.19 -10.23
C TRP A 104 0.24 -11.34 -10.84
N ILE A 105 0.89 -12.49 -11.06
CA ILE A 105 0.23 -13.68 -11.63
C ILE A 105 -0.94 -14.12 -10.72
N SER A 106 -0.72 -14.20 -9.40
CA SER A 106 -1.76 -14.60 -8.47
C SER A 106 -2.95 -13.62 -8.46
N SER A 107 -2.70 -12.31 -8.48
CA SER A 107 -3.75 -11.29 -8.52
C SER A 107 -4.57 -11.40 -9.79
N VAL A 108 -3.92 -11.58 -10.93
CA VAL A 108 -4.57 -11.73 -12.25
C VAL A 108 -5.44 -12.98 -12.31
N LEU A 109 -4.96 -14.10 -11.76
CA LEU A 109 -5.70 -15.36 -11.70
C LEU A 109 -6.90 -15.27 -10.76
N ILE A 110 -6.72 -14.65 -9.59
CA ILE A 110 -7.80 -14.48 -8.60
C ILE A 110 -8.95 -13.64 -9.18
N THR A 111 -8.64 -12.60 -9.96
CA THR A 111 -9.66 -11.70 -10.53
C THR A 111 -10.19 -12.13 -11.90
N LEU A 112 -9.65 -13.21 -12.47
CA LEU A 112 -10.07 -13.71 -13.77
C LEU A 112 -11.57 -14.08 -13.82
N PRO A 113 -12.16 -14.76 -12.82
CA PRO A 113 -13.59 -15.10 -12.87
C PRO A 113 -14.48 -13.86 -12.96
N TYR A 114 -14.12 -12.79 -12.24
CA TYR A 114 -14.84 -11.52 -12.33
C TYR A 114 -14.84 -10.98 -13.77
N SER A 115 -13.68 -10.94 -14.43
CA SER A 115 -13.58 -10.52 -15.84
C SER A 115 -14.39 -11.39 -16.80
N TRP A 116 -14.39 -12.70 -16.56
CA TRP A 116 -15.07 -13.68 -17.40
C TRP A 116 -16.59 -13.52 -17.35
N TYR A 117 -17.14 -13.21 -16.17
CA TYR A 117 -18.57 -13.06 -15.97
C TYR A 117 -19.08 -11.63 -16.19
N MET A 118 -18.23 -10.64 -16.41
CA MET A 118 -18.69 -9.32 -16.89
C MET A 118 -19.16 -9.43 -18.34
N ALA A 119 -20.23 -8.72 -18.71
CA ALA A 119 -20.71 -8.68 -20.08
C ALA A 119 -21.48 -7.38 -20.36
N LEU A 120 -21.51 -6.97 -21.63
CA LEU A 120 -22.24 -5.81 -22.10
C LEU A 120 -23.68 -6.19 -22.47
N VAL A 121 -24.67 -5.69 -21.73
CA VAL A 121 -26.08 -6.08 -21.84
C VAL A 121 -26.97 -4.86 -22.03
N GLU A 122 -28.04 -5.00 -22.82
CA GLU A 122 -29.14 -4.04 -22.90
C GLU A 122 -30.30 -4.57 -22.04
N HIS A 123 -30.82 -3.76 -21.12
CA HIS A 123 -31.92 -4.15 -20.24
C HIS A 123 -33.26 -3.64 -20.79
N ASP A 124 -34.26 -4.52 -20.85
CA ASP A 124 -35.60 -4.17 -21.34
C ASP A 124 -36.20 -3.03 -20.50
N GLY A 125 -36.63 -1.96 -21.18
CA GLY A 125 -37.21 -0.76 -20.54
C GLY A 125 -36.19 0.29 -20.08
N LEU A 126 -34.89 0.06 -20.23
CA LEU A 126 -33.84 1.04 -19.97
C LEU A 126 -33.11 1.43 -21.26
N CYS A 127 -32.88 2.72 -21.48
CA CYS A 127 -32.11 3.20 -22.62
C CYS A 127 -30.61 3.14 -22.30
N GLY A 128 -29.86 2.30 -23.01
CA GLY A 128 -28.41 2.21 -22.89
C GLY A 128 -27.88 0.78 -22.79
N LYS A 129 -26.56 0.65 -22.88
CA LYS A 129 -25.81 -0.59 -22.65
C LYS A 129 -25.19 -0.54 -21.27
N PHE A 130 -25.30 -1.62 -20.52
CA PHE A 130 -24.77 -1.75 -19.17
C PHE A 130 -23.69 -2.81 -19.15
N CYS A 131 -22.58 -2.50 -18.50
CA CYS A 131 -21.55 -3.49 -18.22
C CYS A 131 -21.88 -4.11 -16.87
N THR A 132 -22.43 -5.32 -16.87
CA THR A 132 -22.95 -6.00 -15.68
C THR A 132 -22.39 -7.41 -15.59
N GLU A 133 -22.49 -7.99 -14.39
CA GLU A 133 -22.05 -9.35 -14.13
C GLU A 133 -23.17 -10.37 -14.42
N ILE A 134 -22.85 -11.38 -15.24
CA ILE A 134 -23.74 -12.47 -15.62
C ILE A 134 -23.17 -13.79 -15.05
N TRP A 135 -23.43 -14.02 -13.78
CA TRP A 135 -23.02 -15.26 -13.12
C TRP A 135 -24.03 -16.38 -13.39
N PRO A 136 -23.58 -17.65 -13.51
CA PRO A 136 -24.46 -18.79 -13.79
C PRO A 136 -25.41 -19.11 -12.62
N SER A 137 -25.07 -18.68 -11.40
CA SER A 137 -25.96 -18.77 -10.25
C SER A 137 -25.66 -17.64 -9.25
N PRO A 138 -26.67 -17.13 -8.53
CA PRO A 138 -26.47 -16.15 -7.46
C PRO A 138 -25.55 -16.67 -6.36
N GLN A 139 -25.62 -17.97 -6.03
CA GLN A 139 -24.78 -18.58 -5.00
C GLN A 139 -23.30 -18.56 -5.38
N LEU A 140 -22.97 -18.77 -6.66
CA LEU A 140 -21.59 -18.70 -7.14
C LEU A 140 -21.05 -17.27 -7.06
N ARG A 141 -21.86 -16.28 -7.45
CA ARG A 141 -21.53 -14.86 -7.35
C ARG A 141 -21.24 -14.47 -5.90
N GLN A 142 -22.16 -14.78 -4.99
CA GLN A 142 -22.02 -14.52 -3.56
C GLN A 142 -20.78 -15.19 -2.97
N ALA A 143 -20.54 -16.47 -3.30
CA ALA A 143 -19.36 -17.20 -2.84
C ALA A 143 -18.07 -16.55 -3.34
N TYR A 144 -18.04 -16.12 -4.60
CA TYR A 144 -16.90 -15.40 -5.17
C TYR A 144 -16.69 -14.03 -4.50
N THR A 145 -17.75 -13.26 -4.27
CA THR A 145 -17.69 -11.97 -3.55
C THR A 145 -17.12 -12.14 -2.14
N VAL A 146 -17.59 -13.15 -1.40
CA VAL A 146 -17.06 -13.47 -0.06
C VAL A 146 -15.59 -13.91 -0.13
N PHE A 147 -15.23 -14.75 -1.11
CA PHE A 147 -13.85 -15.16 -1.32
C PHE A 147 -12.93 -13.96 -1.60
N VAL A 148 -13.33 -13.06 -2.49
CA VAL A 148 -12.59 -11.83 -2.81
C VAL A 148 -12.45 -10.96 -1.56
N MET A 149 -13.51 -10.78 -0.76
CA MET A 149 -13.46 -10.02 0.49
C MET A 149 -12.45 -10.62 1.49
N ILE A 150 -12.46 -11.94 1.66
CA ILE A 150 -11.53 -12.63 2.57
C ILE A 150 -10.09 -12.51 2.06
N ALA A 151 -9.86 -12.80 0.78
CA ALA A 151 -8.55 -12.85 0.16
C ALA A 151 -7.92 -11.46 0.01
N GLN A 152 -8.71 -10.44 -0.37
CA GLN A 152 -8.23 -9.08 -0.60
C GLN A 152 -8.16 -8.28 0.69
N PHE A 153 -9.12 -8.42 1.60
CA PHE A 153 -9.22 -7.53 2.76
C PHE A 153 -8.78 -8.20 4.07
N PHE A 154 -9.45 -9.27 4.49
CA PHE A 154 -9.25 -9.84 5.83
C PHE A 154 -7.91 -10.54 6.02
N VAL A 155 -7.50 -11.41 5.08
CA VAL A 155 -6.24 -12.16 5.18
C VAL A 155 -5.03 -11.20 5.20
N PRO A 156 -4.89 -10.24 4.27
CA PRO A 156 -3.78 -9.30 4.30
C PRO A 156 -3.81 -8.42 5.54
N PHE A 157 -4.98 -7.94 5.97
CA PHE A 157 -5.12 -7.14 7.18
C PHE A 157 -4.63 -7.90 8.42
N TRP A 158 -5.03 -9.16 8.58
CA TRP A 158 -4.61 -9.97 9.71
C TRP A 158 -3.09 -10.20 9.72
N ILE A 159 -2.48 -10.48 8.57
CA ILE A 159 -1.03 -10.59 8.42
C ILE A 159 -0.33 -9.31 8.85
N MET A 160 -0.79 -8.15 8.36
CA MET A 160 -0.22 -6.85 8.68
C MET A 160 -0.37 -6.54 10.17
N PHE A 161 -1.56 -6.74 10.74
CA PHE A 161 -1.85 -6.53 12.16
C PHE A 161 -0.95 -7.41 13.05
N TYR A 162 -0.81 -8.69 12.72
CA TYR A 162 0.08 -9.61 13.43
C TYR A 162 1.53 -9.13 13.39
N CYS A 163 2.04 -8.81 12.19
CA CYS A 163 3.41 -8.33 11.99
C CYS A 163 3.69 -7.07 12.83
N TYR A 164 2.88 -6.02 12.70
CA TYR A 164 3.09 -4.76 13.42
C TYR A 164 2.91 -4.92 14.93
N SER A 165 1.94 -5.71 15.40
CA SER A 165 1.77 -6.00 16.82
C SER A 165 3.02 -6.63 17.43
N ARG A 166 3.64 -7.59 16.74
CA ARG A 166 4.89 -8.21 17.19
C ARG A 166 6.07 -7.25 17.12
N ILE A 167 6.14 -6.40 16.09
CA ILE A 167 7.19 -5.37 15.98
C ILE A 167 7.09 -4.38 17.15
N PHE A 168 5.91 -3.86 17.45
CA PHE A 168 5.72 -2.91 18.56
C PHE A 168 6.07 -3.53 19.92
N LYS A 169 5.63 -4.78 20.17
CA LYS A 169 6.01 -5.52 21.39
C LYS A 169 7.53 -5.67 21.50
N HIS A 170 8.21 -6.01 20.41
CA HIS A 170 9.66 -6.17 20.37
C HIS A 170 10.41 -4.85 20.58
N LEU A 171 9.99 -3.78 19.91
CA LEU A 171 10.58 -2.44 20.07
C LEU A 171 10.41 -1.94 21.50
N LYS A 172 9.23 -2.08 22.12
CA LYS A 172 8.99 -1.71 23.52
C LYS A 172 9.94 -2.45 24.47
N ARG A 173 10.07 -3.77 24.32
CA ARG A 173 10.99 -4.60 25.12
C ARG A 173 12.45 -4.15 24.95
N ARG A 174 12.88 -3.86 23.71
CA ARG A 174 14.25 -3.40 23.44
C ARG A 174 14.53 -2.02 24.02
N THR A 175 13.59 -1.08 23.93
CA THR A 175 13.74 0.25 24.53
C THR A 175 13.86 0.13 26.06
N GLN A 176 12.98 -0.63 26.71
CA GLN A 176 13.00 -0.83 28.16
C GLN A 176 14.29 -1.51 28.64
N ALA A 177 14.71 -2.61 28.00
CA ALA A 177 15.95 -3.30 28.34
C ALA A 177 17.19 -2.40 28.19
N LYS A 178 17.14 -1.45 27.26
CA LYS A 178 18.24 -0.53 27.00
C LYS A 178 18.29 0.63 27.98
N ILE A 179 17.13 1.18 28.36
CA ILE A 179 17.03 2.17 29.45
C ILE A 179 17.54 1.56 30.75
N ARG A 180 17.14 0.32 31.07
CA ARG A 180 17.66 -0.40 32.26
C ARG A 180 19.19 -0.52 32.25
N LYS A 181 19.77 -0.98 31.13
CA LYS A 181 21.23 -1.08 30.97
C LYS A 181 21.94 0.28 31.04
N MET A 182 21.27 1.36 30.63
CA MET A 182 21.81 2.71 30.72
C MET A 182 21.89 3.15 32.19
N ASN A 183 20.81 2.95 32.94
CA ASN A 183 20.75 3.26 34.38
C ASN A 183 21.77 2.45 35.18
N GLU A 184 21.94 1.16 34.87
CA GLU A 184 22.95 0.30 35.51
C GLU A 184 24.38 0.80 35.21
N ARG A 185 24.68 1.18 33.96
CA ARG A 185 26.02 1.65 33.56
C ARG A 185 26.35 3.05 34.04
N SER A 186 25.37 3.95 34.14
CA SER A 186 25.58 5.28 34.73
C SER A 186 25.91 5.20 36.21
N LEU A 187 25.40 4.18 36.92
CA LEU A 187 25.71 3.95 38.33
C LEU A 187 27.16 3.48 38.55
N ILE A 188 27.74 2.73 37.59
CA ILE A 188 29.06 2.11 37.71
C ILE A 188 30.19 3.03 37.19
N LEU A 189 29.90 3.95 36.25
CA LEU A 189 30.92 4.78 35.59
C LEU A 189 31.21 6.14 36.24
N THR A 190 30.73 6.40 37.46
CA THR A 190 31.08 7.59 38.25
C THR A 190 32.59 7.72 38.54
N ALA A 191 33.42 6.73 38.17
CA ALA A 191 34.86 6.69 38.43
C ALA A 191 35.80 6.78 37.19
N SER A 192 35.32 6.96 35.93
CA SER A 192 36.23 7.00 34.75
C SER A 192 35.75 7.87 33.58
N MET A 193 36.26 9.10 33.48
CA MET A 193 35.80 10.12 32.51
C MET A 193 36.06 9.82 31.00
N PRO A 194 37.25 9.38 30.55
CA PRO A 194 37.50 9.23 29.12
C PRO A 194 36.74 8.05 28.49
N VAL A 195 36.52 6.97 29.24
CA VAL A 195 35.76 5.78 28.79
C VAL A 195 34.25 6.05 28.73
N LEU A 196 33.73 6.90 29.63
CA LEU A 196 32.31 7.28 29.67
C LEU A 196 31.84 7.93 28.37
N SER A 197 32.64 8.85 27.80
CA SER A 197 32.28 9.59 26.60
C SER A 197 32.08 8.69 25.38
N THR A 198 33.00 7.75 25.15
CA THR A 198 32.95 6.79 24.03
C THR A 198 31.80 5.79 24.18
N VAL A 199 31.58 5.29 25.39
CA VAL A 199 30.45 4.39 25.69
C VAL A 199 29.12 5.12 25.51
N LYS A 200 28.98 6.34 26.05
CA LYS A 200 27.78 7.19 25.92
C LYS A 200 27.49 7.50 24.45
N ARG A 201 28.50 7.83 23.64
CA ARG A 201 28.37 8.05 22.19
C ARG A 201 27.87 6.81 21.46
N LYS A 202 28.51 5.65 21.65
CA LYS A 202 28.12 4.38 21.00
C LYS A 202 26.72 3.92 21.43
N MET A 203 26.31 4.23 22.66
CA MET A 203 24.98 3.92 23.17
C MET A 203 23.91 4.85 22.58
N GLY A 204 24.19 6.16 22.52
CA GLY A 204 23.37 7.20 21.88
C GLY A 204 23.07 6.86 20.43
N THR A 205 24.09 6.58 19.62
CA THR A 205 23.90 6.17 18.21
C THR A 205 22.96 4.97 18.06
N LYS A 206 23.06 3.97 18.95
CA LYS A 206 22.15 2.82 18.90
C LYS A 206 20.72 3.19 19.31
N VAL A 207 20.52 4.20 20.17
CA VAL A 207 19.19 4.67 20.63
C VAL A 207 18.53 5.40 19.48
N ASP A 208 19.27 6.28 18.81
CA ASP A 208 18.81 7.00 17.61
C ASP A 208 18.37 6.03 16.51
N VAL A 209 19.14 4.95 16.27
CA VAL A 209 18.78 3.90 15.29
C VAL A 209 17.47 3.19 15.67
N LEU A 210 17.25 2.91 16.97
CA LEU A 210 16.02 2.26 17.44
C LEU A 210 14.81 3.19 17.32
N GLU A 211 14.99 4.48 17.65
CA GLU A 211 13.96 5.50 17.50
C GLU A 211 13.60 5.71 16.03
N GLN A 212 14.60 5.78 15.14
CA GLN A 212 14.37 5.84 13.70
C GLN A 212 13.60 4.60 13.20
N THR A 213 13.96 3.41 13.68
CA THR A 213 13.24 2.16 13.34
C THR A 213 11.79 2.20 13.83
N ARG A 214 11.55 2.72 15.04
CA ARG A 214 10.20 2.90 15.60
C ARG A 214 9.41 3.90 14.76
N ARG A 215 9.96 5.07 14.43
CA ARG A 215 9.30 6.07 13.60
C ARG A 215 8.91 5.51 12.24
N ASN A 216 9.84 4.83 11.56
CA ASN A 216 9.56 4.19 10.26
C ASN A 216 8.45 3.13 10.38
N THR A 217 8.46 2.31 11.44
CA THR A 217 7.43 1.29 11.69
C THR A 217 6.07 1.93 11.98
N VAL A 218 6.02 2.98 12.80
CA VAL A 218 4.79 3.68 13.16
C VAL A 218 4.09 4.18 11.91
N VAL A 219 4.81 4.83 10.99
CA VAL A 219 4.13 5.34 9.80
C VAL A 219 3.66 4.20 8.91
N LEU A 220 4.43 3.13 8.71
CA LEU A 220 3.94 1.99 7.93
C LEU A 220 2.71 1.32 8.57
N ALA A 221 2.62 1.30 9.90
CA ALA A 221 1.41 0.85 10.60
C ALA A 221 0.23 1.82 10.39
N LEU A 222 0.48 3.14 10.43
CA LEU A 222 -0.54 4.15 10.11
C LEU A 222 -1.04 4.02 8.66
N MET A 223 -0.17 3.70 7.70
CA MET A 223 -0.55 3.43 6.32
C MET A 223 -1.54 2.26 6.23
N VAL A 224 -1.30 1.19 6.99
CA VAL A 224 -2.22 0.03 7.02
C VAL A 224 -3.56 0.39 7.67
N ILE A 225 -3.55 1.15 8.75
CA ILE A 225 -4.77 1.62 9.39
C ILE A 225 -5.57 2.51 8.42
N PHE A 226 -4.89 3.40 7.71
CA PHE A 226 -5.53 4.26 6.72
C PHE A 226 -6.13 3.45 5.56
N PHE A 227 -5.38 2.49 5.02
CA PHE A 227 -5.88 1.55 4.01
C PHE A 227 -7.12 0.80 4.50
N PHE A 228 -7.10 0.27 5.72
CA PHE A 228 -8.25 -0.43 6.29
C PHE A 228 -9.49 0.47 6.41
N ILE A 229 -9.33 1.67 6.97
CA ILE A 229 -10.44 2.62 7.18
C ILE A 229 -11.01 3.10 5.85
N SER A 230 -10.17 3.37 4.85
CA SER A 230 -10.60 3.84 3.52
C SER A 230 -11.30 2.75 2.71
N TRP A 231 -10.86 1.49 2.82
CA TRP A 231 -11.44 0.37 2.07
C TRP A 231 -12.64 -0.29 2.75
N CYS A 232 -12.79 -0.13 4.06
CA CYS A 232 -13.90 -0.74 4.81
C CYS A 232 -15.28 -0.31 4.29
N PRO A 233 -15.58 0.99 4.06
CA PRO A 233 -16.87 1.42 3.52
C PRO A 233 -17.22 0.76 2.19
N HIS A 234 -16.24 0.66 1.29
CA HIS A 234 -16.44 0.04 -0.02
C HIS A 234 -16.78 -1.45 0.08
N ASN A 235 -16.07 -2.18 0.93
CA ASN A 235 -16.36 -3.61 1.17
C ASN A 235 -17.73 -3.80 1.83
N VAL A 236 -18.09 -2.95 2.80
CA VAL A 236 -19.39 -3.01 3.48
C VAL A 236 -20.54 -2.73 2.52
N VAL A 237 -20.44 -1.67 1.71
CA VAL A 237 -21.46 -1.33 0.70
C VAL A 237 -21.58 -2.43 -0.35
N SER A 238 -20.45 -2.99 -0.82
CA SER A 238 -20.47 -4.08 -1.80
C SER A 238 -21.16 -5.33 -1.24
N MET A 239 -20.88 -5.70 0.02
CA MET A 239 -21.56 -6.81 0.69
C MET A 239 -23.04 -6.53 0.93
N ALA A 240 -23.41 -5.29 1.30
CA ALA A 240 -24.80 -4.91 1.45
C ALA A 240 -25.54 -5.06 0.11
N LEU A 241 -24.99 -4.54 -0.99
CA LEU A 241 -25.59 -4.65 -2.32
C LEU A 241 -25.70 -6.10 -2.82
N GLU A 242 -24.79 -6.98 -2.41
CA GLU A 242 -24.78 -8.39 -2.84
C GLU A 242 -25.77 -9.28 -2.06
N PHE A 243 -25.96 -9.02 -0.76
CA PHE A 243 -26.69 -9.91 0.16
C PHE A 243 -28.01 -9.34 0.68
N SER A 244 -28.28 -8.06 0.48
CA SER A 244 -29.57 -7.48 0.88
C SER A 244 -30.52 -7.37 -0.31
N ASP A 245 -31.80 -7.58 -0.02
CA ASP A 245 -32.88 -7.29 -0.96
C ASP A 245 -32.88 -5.80 -1.31
N ASP A 246 -33.54 -5.44 -2.42
CA ASP A 246 -33.64 -4.10 -3.04
C ASP A 246 -34.20 -2.97 -2.12
N GLY A 247 -34.11 -3.05 -0.80
CA GLY A 247 -34.60 -2.05 0.17
C GLY A 247 -33.53 -1.36 1.00
N VAL A 248 -32.29 -1.86 1.09
CA VAL A 248 -31.31 -1.35 2.08
C VAL A 248 -30.87 0.10 1.83
N PHE A 249 -30.83 0.53 0.58
CA PHE A 249 -30.49 1.90 0.22
C PHE A 249 -31.68 2.71 -0.31
N PHE A 250 -32.91 2.27 -0.02
CA PHE A 250 -34.11 3.03 -0.38
C PHE A 250 -34.53 3.93 0.77
N ILE A 251 -34.64 5.24 0.51
CA ILE A 251 -35.20 6.22 1.44
C ILE A 251 -36.25 7.01 0.68
N ASN A 252 -37.50 7.01 1.16
CA ASN A 252 -38.65 7.67 0.53
C ASN A 252 -38.75 7.37 -0.99
N ASP A 253 -38.81 6.08 -1.35
CA ASP A 253 -38.88 5.57 -2.73
C ASP A 253 -37.73 5.97 -3.67
N THR A 254 -36.68 6.61 -3.12
CA THR A 254 -35.49 6.99 -3.88
C THR A 254 -34.36 6.00 -3.61
N ASN A 255 -33.78 5.45 -4.68
CA ASN A 255 -32.67 4.50 -4.61
C ASN A 255 -31.32 5.23 -4.48
N TYR A 256 -30.71 5.17 -3.29
CA TYR A 256 -29.39 5.75 -2.99
C TYR A 256 -28.21 4.78 -3.19
N SER A 257 -28.43 3.57 -3.72
CA SER A 257 -27.38 2.54 -3.91
C SER A 257 -26.20 3.06 -4.72
N TYR A 258 -26.47 3.78 -5.81
CA TYR A 258 -25.44 4.36 -6.66
C TYR A 258 -24.63 5.45 -5.94
N LEU A 259 -25.29 6.28 -5.14
CA LEU A 259 -24.61 7.33 -4.36
C LEU A 259 -23.74 6.70 -3.26
N ALA A 260 -24.26 5.69 -2.56
CA ALA A 260 -23.50 4.94 -1.57
C ALA A 260 -22.28 4.22 -2.18
N SER A 261 -22.47 3.60 -3.36
CA SER A 261 -21.38 2.98 -4.13
C SER A 261 -20.33 4.01 -4.56
N LEU A 262 -20.74 5.17 -5.07
CA LEU A 262 -19.84 6.24 -5.50
C LEU A 262 -19.05 6.84 -4.33
N ILE A 263 -19.71 7.15 -3.21
CA ILE A 263 -19.06 7.68 -2.01
C ILE A 263 -18.07 6.66 -1.45
N SER A 264 -18.51 5.41 -1.28
CA SER A 264 -17.64 4.36 -0.73
C SER A 264 -16.44 4.05 -1.63
N HIS A 265 -16.64 4.01 -2.96
CA HIS A 265 -15.56 3.90 -3.93
C HIS A 265 -14.60 5.09 -3.81
N SER A 266 -15.12 6.31 -3.73
CA SER A 266 -14.30 7.52 -3.55
C SER A 266 -13.46 7.44 -2.27
N THR A 267 -14.02 6.96 -1.16
CA THR A 267 -13.24 6.77 0.08
C THR A 267 -12.10 5.76 -0.08
N ALA A 268 -12.32 4.67 -0.81
CA ALA A 268 -11.26 3.69 -1.10
C ALA A 268 -10.16 4.31 -1.97
N MET A 269 -10.52 5.13 -2.95
CA MET A 269 -9.55 5.80 -3.84
C MET A 269 -8.66 6.82 -3.10
N ILE A 270 -9.11 7.42 -2.00
CA ILE A 270 -8.28 8.33 -1.19
C ILE A 270 -7.02 7.62 -0.65
N SER A 271 -7.09 6.30 -0.40
CA SER A 271 -5.93 5.49 0.02
C SER A 271 -4.75 5.57 -0.94
N ILE A 272 -5.05 5.68 -2.23
CA ILE A 272 -4.08 5.69 -3.32
C ILE A 272 -3.32 7.01 -3.34
N MET A 273 -4.02 8.14 -3.10
CA MET A 273 -3.39 9.45 -3.00
C MET A 273 -2.50 9.59 -1.77
N ALA A 274 -2.82 8.88 -0.69
CA ALA A 274 -2.05 8.92 0.53
C ALA A 274 -0.71 8.17 0.41
N ASN A 275 -0.60 7.17 -0.46
CA ASN A 275 0.59 6.33 -0.58
C ASN A 275 1.88 7.13 -0.94
N PRO A 276 1.92 7.94 -2.03
CA PRO A 276 3.10 8.75 -2.37
C PRO A 276 3.44 9.80 -1.31
N VAL A 277 2.43 10.43 -0.72
CA VAL A 277 2.57 11.43 0.34
C VAL A 277 3.22 10.79 1.56
N LEU A 278 2.71 9.64 1.99
CA LEU A 278 3.22 8.91 3.14
C LEU A 278 4.67 8.44 2.90
N TYR A 279 4.98 7.83 1.75
CA TYR A 279 6.35 7.38 1.42
C TYR A 279 7.35 8.52 1.21
N GLY A 280 6.90 9.62 0.60
CA GLY A 280 7.69 10.84 0.42
C GLY A 280 8.09 11.44 1.76
N PHE A 281 7.13 11.69 2.67
CA PHE A 281 7.44 12.23 4.00
C PHE A 281 8.23 11.23 4.89
N LEU A 282 8.09 9.93 4.66
CA LEU A 282 8.72 8.85 5.43
C LEU A 282 10.21 8.66 5.19
N ASN A 283 10.67 8.87 3.96
CA ASN A 283 12.05 8.64 3.59
C ASN A 283 12.74 9.99 3.39
N ARG A 284 13.17 10.62 4.48
CA ARG A 284 13.90 11.90 4.42
C ARG A 284 15.10 11.85 3.45
N GLY A 285 15.69 10.66 3.26
CA GLY A 285 16.75 10.41 2.27
C GLY A 285 16.28 10.44 0.81
N PHE A 286 15.03 10.06 0.54
CA PHE A 286 14.41 10.16 -0.78
C PHE A 286 14.02 11.60 -1.10
N VAL A 287 13.45 12.34 -0.14
CA VAL A 287 13.17 13.78 -0.30
C VAL A 287 14.47 14.57 -0.48
N SER A 288 15.54 14.23 0.25
CA SER A 288 16.84 14.86 0.03
C SER A 288 17.41 14.53 -1.36
N HIS A 289 17.26 13.29 -1.85
CA HIS A 289 17.69 12.92 -3.20
C HIS A 289 16.87 13.62 -4.28
N ILE A 290 15.55 13.62 -4.19
CA ILE A 290 14.68 14.35 -5.12
C ILE A 290 15.02 15.84 -5.08
N ARG A 291 15.18 16.42 -3.89
CA ARG A 291 15.59 17.82 -3.76
C ARG A 291 16.94 18.05 -4.42
N GLN A 292 17.91 17.16 -4.24
CA GLN A 292 19.24 17.28 -4.83
C GLN A 292 19.22 17.18 -6.36
N GLU A 293 18.48 16.21 -6.91
CA GLU A 293 18.27 16.08 -8.37
C GLU A 293 17.53 17.29 -8.95
N TRP A 294 16.48 17.76 -8.27
CA TRP A 294 15.72 18.93 -8.70
C TRP A 294 16.59 20.20 -8.66
N THR A 295 17.43 20.35 -7.65
CA THR A 295 18.40 21.46 -7.55
C THR A 295 19.47 21.37 -8.64
N ASN A 296 19.94 20.16 -8.97
CA ASN A 296 20.90 19.92 -10.05
C ASN A 296 20.29 20.22 -11.42
N SER A 297 19.02 19.84 -11.64
CA SER A 297 18.29 20.13 -12.88
C SER A 297 18.05 21.64 -13.05
N MET A 298 17.68 22.34 -11.98
CA MET A 298 17.56 23.81 -11.97
C MET A 298 18.90 24.50 -12.26
N LYS A 299 20.01 23.99 -11.70
CA LYS A 299 21.36 24.50 -12.01
C LYS A 299 21.75 24.24 -13.47
N LYS A 300 21.40 23.08 -14.02
CA LYS A 300 21.67 22.74 -15.43
C LYS A 300 20.88 23.63 -16.39
N SER A 301 19.61 23.91 -16.07
CA SER A 301 18.77 24.86 -16.82
C SER A 301 19.36 26.27 -16.82
N LYS A 302 19.75 26.79 -15.64
CA LYS A 302 20.37 28.12 -15.54
C LYS A 302 21.73 28.22 -16.23
N ARG A 303 22.51 27.13 -16.26
CA ARG A 303 23.78 27.09 -16.99
C ARG A 303 23.54 27.14 -18.50
N SER A 304 22.56 26.37 -18.98
CA SER A 304 22.16 26.40 -20.38
C SER A 304 21.66 27.78 -20.82
N GLU A 305 20.89 28.49 -20.00
CA GLU A 305 20.47 29.87 -20.30
C GLU A 305 21.64 30.86 -20.28
N ALA A 306 22.58 30.73 -19.34
CA ALA A 306 23.75 31.59 -19.28
C ALA A 306 24.71 31.38 -20.46
N ASP A 307 24.88 30.14 -20.91
CA ASP A 307 25.69 29.80 -22.09
C ASP A 307 25.03 30.35 -23.37
N LEU A 308 23.70 30.26 -23.49
CA LEU A 308 22.92 30.87 -24.59
C LEU A 308 23.01 32.41 -24.63
N CYS A 309 23.09 33.08 -23.48
CA CYS A 309 23.28 34.54 -23.42
C CYS A 309 24.73 34.99 -23.67
N ALA A 310 25.71 34.10 -23.55
CA ALA A 310 27.12 34.41 -23.80
C ALA A 310 27.51 34.27 -25.29
N GLU A 311 26.67 33.60 -26.09
CA GLU A 311 26.82 33.43 -27.54
C GLU A 311 26.06 34.51 -28.36
N MET A 312 25.34 35.42 -27.70
CA MET A 312 24.69 36.61 -28.29
C MET A 312 25.51 37.87 -28.08
#